data_AF-A0A6A4WRB5-F1
#
_entry.id   AF-A0A6A4WRB5-F1
#
_cell.length_a   1.000
_cell.length_b   1.000
_cell.length_c   1.000
_cell.angle_alpha   90.00
_cell.angle_beta   90.00
_cell.angle_gamma   90.00
#
_symmetry.space_group_name_H-M   'P 1'
#
loop_
_entity.id
_entity.type
_entity.pdbx_description
1 polymer ?
#
loop_
_entity_poly.entity_id
_entity_poly.type
_entity_poly.pdbx_seq_one_letter_code
_entity_poly.pdbx_strand_id
1 'polypeptide(L)'
;MKRPDNCSTYYMCAGTTAVLMPCPEGLLFNNDTWTCDFPSNVVCPELHGTAYLVICMPGLWFNNNTWTCDYPQNVQCNPSGTSAATGVKALPSVRQQMEVA
;
A
#
# COMPACT_ATOMS: atom_id res chain seq x y z
N MET A 1 3.35 17.60 -5.00
CA MET A 1 2.63 16.60 -4.17
C MET A 1 3.16 15.22 -4.53
N LYS A 2 3.47 14.39 -3.54
CA LYS A 2 4.02 13.04 -3.75
C LYS A 2 3.05 12.10 -4.47
N ARG A 3 3.54 11.26 -5.37
CA ARG A 3 2.78 10.16 -5.96
C ARG A 3 2.87 8.90 -5.08
N PRO A 4 1.76 8.19 -4.78
CA PRO A 4 1.75 7.09 -3.80
C PRO A 4 2.50 5.83 -4.24
N ASP A 5 2.51 5.52 -5.54
CA ASP A 5 2.99 4.26 -6.12
C ASP A 5 4.39 4.37 -6.77
N ASN A 6 4.89 5.59 -6.98
CA ASN A 6 6.20 5.83 -7.60
C ASN A 6 6.76 7.19 -7.18
N CYS A 7 7.73 7.17 -6.26
CA CYS A 7 8.36 8.39 -5.74
C CYS A 7 9.32 9.07 -6.70
N SER A 8 9.68 8.44 -7.83
CA SER A 8 10.47 9.05 -8.90
C SER A 8 9.65 10.09 -9.68
N THR A 9 8.36 10.26 -9.36
CA THR A 9 7.47 11.24 -9.98
C THR A 9 6.62 11.96 -8.92
N TYR A 10 6.17 13.17 -9.23
CA TYR A 10 5.35 14.01 -8.36
C TYR A 10 4.32 14.80 -9.15
N TYR A 11 3.25 15.24 -8.50
CA TYR A 11 2.26 16.13 -9.10
C TYR A 11 2.61 17.59 -8.83
N MET A 12 2.58 18.40 -9.88
CA MET A 12 2.68 19.86 -9.84
C MET A 12 1.37 20.45 -10.35
N CYS A 13 0.82 21.44 -9.64
CA CYS A 13 -0.38 22.14 -10.09
C CYS A 13 -0.02 23.20 -11.13
N ALA A 14 -0.60 23.09 -12.32
CA ALA A 14 -0.61 24.14 -13.34
C ALA A 14 -2.04 24.68 -13.44
N GLY A 15 -2.32 25.79 -12.73
CA GLY A 15 -3.68 26.30 -12.56
C GLY A 15 -4.55 25.30 -11.78
N THR A 16 -5.62 24.81 -12.40
CA THR A 16 -6.56 23.84 -11.80
C THR A 16 -6.21 22.38 -12.10
N THR A 17 -5.14 22.13 -12.87
CA THR A 17 -4.77 20.77 -13.32
C THR A 17 -3.53 20.27 -12.59
N ALA A 18 -3.58 19.06 -12.06
CA ALA A 18 -2.40 18.36 -11.56
C ALA A 18 -1.66 17.69 -12.73
N VAL A 19 -0.41 18.08 -12.94
CA VAL A 19 0.48 17.55 -13.98
C VAL A 19 1.52 16.66 -13.33
N LEU A 20 1.74 15.46 -13.88
CA LEU A 20 2.77 14.54 -13.41
C LEU A 20 4.13 14.95 -13.94
N MET A 21 5.09 15.11 -13.03
CA MET A 21 6.47 15.53 -13.31
C MET A 21 7.45 14.46 -12.83
N PRO A 22 8.47 14.11 -13.62
CA PRO A 22 9.55 13.23 -13.18
C PRO A 22 10.57 13.99 -12.34
N CYS A 23 11.17 13.29 -11.38
CA CYS A 23 12.42 13.72 -10.77
C CYS A 23 13.61 13.42 -11.70
N PRO A 24 14.74 14.14 -11.55
CA PRO A 24 16.00 13.73 -12.17
C PRO A 24 16.36 12.29 -11.81
N GLU A 25 17.14 11.65 -12.68
CA GLU A 25 17.52 10.25 -12.53
C GLU A 25 18.17 9.99 -11.15
N GLY A 26 17.69 8.95 -10.46
CA GLY A 26 18.17 8.57 -9.14
C GLY A 26 17.62 9.39 -7.95
N LEU A 27 16.80 10.42 -8.20
CA LEU A 27 16.17 11.22 -7.14
C LEU A 27 14.70 10.87 -6.93
N LEU A 28 14.22 11.04 -5.71
CA LEU A 28 12.84 10.81 -5.30
C LEU A 28 12.21 12.09 -4.75
N PHE A 29 10.91 12.25 -4.93
CA PHE A 29 10.21 13.43 -4.42
C PHE A 29 10.08 13.38 -2.90
N ASN A 30 10.72 14.34 -2.23
CA ASN A 30 10.63 14.59 -0.81
C ASN A 30 9.44 15.51 -0.51
N ASN A 31 8.45 15.01 0.23
CA ASN A 31 7.26 15.78 0.55
C ASN A 31 7.49 16.78 1.70
N ASP A 32 8.58 16.65 2.45
CA ASP A 32 8.93 17.56 3.54
C ASP A 32 9.61 18.82 3.01
N THR A 33 10.50 18.65 2.02
CA THR A 33 11.21 19.76 1.36
C THR A 33 10.52 20.25 0.08
N TRP A 34 9.54 19.50 -0.42
CA TRP A 34 8.85 19.74 -1.70
C TRP A 34 9.77 19.73 -2.93
N THR A 35 10.88 18.98 -2.87
CA THR A 35 11.88 18.89 -3.93
C THR A 35 12.25 17.44 -4.23
N CYS A 36 12.92 17.20 -5.36
CA CYS A 36 13.59 15.92 -5.60
C CYS A 36 14.87 15.85 -4.77
N ASP A 37 15.04 14.75 -4.04
CA ASP A 37 16.11 14.55 -3.06
C ASP A 37 16.65 13.12 -3.16
N PHE A 38 17.77 12.85 -2.51
CA PHE A 38 18.38 11.53 -2.48
C PHE A 38 17.45 10.52 -1.79
N PRO A 39 17.43 9.24 -2.24
CA PRO A 39 16.60 8.21 -1.64
C PRO A 39 16.80 8.04 -0.12
N SER A 40 18.01 8.32 0.39
CA SER A 40 18.32 8.29 1.82
C SER A 40 17.56 9.33 2.65
N ASN A 41 17.08 10.40 2.01
CA ASN A 41 16.37 11.52 2.63
C ASN A 41 14.85 11.43 2.41
N VAL A 42 14.37 10.43 1.67
CA VAL A 42 12.97 10.30 1.27
C VAL A 42 12.39 9.01 1.81
N VAL A 43 11.36 9.12 2.65
CA VAL A 43 10.52 7.98 3.00
C VAL A 43 9.60 7.69 1.82
N CYS A 44 10.07 6.91 0.84
CA CYS A 44 9.22 6.41 -0.22
C CYS A 44 8.38 5.25 0.34
N PRO A 45 7.04 5.22 0.17
CA PRO A 45 6.26 4.06 0.46
C PRO A 45 6.61 3.10 -0.66
N GLU A 46 7.66 2.33 -0.42
CA GLU A 46 7.94 1.12 -1.14
C GLU A 46 6.70 0.25 -0.95
N LEU A 47 5.79 0.28 -1.92
CA LEU A 47 4.87 -0.83 -2.14
C LEU A 47 5.74 -2.01 -2.59
N HIS A 48 6.56 -2.53 -1.67
CA HIS A 48 7.34 -3.76 -1.78
C HIS A 48 6.40 -4.97 -1.64
N GLY A 49 5.26 -4.89 -2.32
CA GLY A 49 4.19 -5.85 -2.29
C GLY A 49 3.25 -5.57 -3.44
N THR A 50 3.18 -6.50 -4.36
CA THR A 50 2.06 -6.58 -5.28
C THR A 50 0.80 -6.81 -4.43
N ALA A 51 -0.21 -5.95 -4.55
CA ALA A 51 -1.48 -6.16 -3.88
C ALA A 51 -2.16 -7.38 -4.52
N TYR A 52 -2.13 -8.53 -3.83
CA TYR A 52 -2.89 -9.70 -4.24
C TYR A 52 -4.31 -9.60 -3.70
N LEU A 53 -5.29 -9.73 -4.59
CA LEU A 53 -6.68 -9.89 -4.20
C LEU A 53 -6.82 -11.26 -3.52
N VAL A 54 -6.95 -11.25 -2.20
CA VAL A 54 -7.23 -12.46 -1.41
C VAL A 54 -8.74 -12.62 -1.30
N ILE A 55 -9.32 -13.46 -2.15
CA ILE A 55 -10.71 -13.92 -2.01
C ILE A 55 -10.69 -15.20 -1.17
N CYS A 56 -11.38 -15.18 -0.03
CA CYS A 56 -11.52 -16.37 0.80
C CYS A 56 -12.52 -17.35 0.19
N MET A 57 -12.21 -18.65 0.29
CA MET A 57 -13.18 -19.70 -0.07
C MET A 57 -14.47 -19.52 0.75
N PRO A 58 -15.63 -19.97 0.22
CA PRO A 58 -16.89 -19.90 0.95
C PRO A 58 -16.76 -20.49 2.37
N GLY A 59 -17.14 -19.69 3.37
CA GLY A 59 -17.05 -20.07 4.78
C GLY A 59 -15.76 -19.64 5.50
N LEU A 60 -14.78 -19.05 4.81
CA LEU A 60 -13.56 -18.49 5.40
C LEU A 60 -13.56 -16.95 5.39
N TRP A 61 -12.96 -16.35 6.41
CA TRP A 61 -12.96 -14.91 6.67
C TRP A 61 -11.52 -14.41 6.78
N PHE A 62 -11.26 -13.17 6.36
CA PHE A 62 -9.91 -12.63 6.42
C PHE A 62 -9.48 -12.32 7.86
N ASN A 63 -8.40 -12.95 8.32
CA ASN A 63 -7.81 -12.74 9.63
C ASN A 63 -6.72 -11.66 9.56
N ASN A 64 -6.97 -10.50 10.16
CA ASN A 64 -6.02 -9.38 10.17
C ASN A 64 -4.82 -9.60 11.12
N ASN A 65 -4.86 -10.63 11.97
CA ASN A 65 -3.74 -10.99 12.85
C ASN A 65 -2.76 -11.94 12.15
N THR A 66 -3.27 -12.89 11.37
CA THR A 66 -2.46 -13.89 10.66
C THR A 66 -2.25 -13.57 9.18
N TRP A 67 -2.96 -12.58 8.65
CA TRP A 67 -2.91 -12.15 7.25
C TRP A 67 -3.34 -13.25 6.25
N THR A 68 -4.23 -14.14 6.68
CA THR A 68 -4.71 -15.28 5.90
C THR A 68 -6.23 -15.42 6.01
N CYS A 69 -6.83 -16.22 5.11
CA CYS A 69 -8.22 -16.67 5.30
C CYS A 69 -8.26 -17.72 6.41
N ASP A 70 -9.07 -17.46 7.43
CA ASP A 70 -9.22 -18.31 8.60
C ASP A 70 -10.71 -18.56 8.86
N TYR A 71 -11.02 -19.49 9.75
CA TYR A 71 -12.40 -19.74 10.11
C TYR A 71 -13.01 -18.56 10.89
N PRO A 72 -14.33 -18.33 10.81
CA PRO A 72 -15.00 -17.17 11.40
C PRO A 72 -14.75 -16.99 12.91
N GLN A 73 -14.52 -18.08 13.67
CA GLN A 73 -14.23 -18.01 15.09
C GLN A 73 -12.84 -17.42 15.42
N ASN A 74 -11.93 -17.40 14.45
CA ASN A 74 -10.54 -16.96 14.64
C ASN A 74 -10.30 -15.52 14.17
N VAL A 75 -11.33 -14.87 13.61
CA VAL A 75 -11.24 -13.49 13.10
C VAL A 75 -11.88 -12.50 14.07
N GLN A 76 -11.26 -11.32 14.19
CA GLN A 76 -11.81 -10.21 14.99
C GLN A 76 -12.71 -9.34 14.10
N CYS A 77 -13.90 -9.85 13.77
CA CYS A 77 -14.90 -9.09 13.02
C CYS A 77 -15.94 -8.50 13.96
N ASN A 78 -15.95 -7.17 14.10
CA ASN A 78 -16.94 -6.47 14.90
C ASN A 78 -18.23 -6.24 14.07
N PRO A 79 -19.39 -6.81 14.46
CA PRO A 79 -20.61 -6.73 13.66
C PRO A 79 -21.37 -5.38 13.74
N SER A 80 -20.86 -4.39 14.47
CA SER A 80 -21.55 -3.09 14.63
C SER A 80 -21.27 -2.05 13.53
N GLY A 81 -20.52 -2.41 12.49
CA GLY A 81 -20.30 -1.57 11.31
C GLY A 81 -20.77 -2.30 10.06
N THR A 82 -21.64 -1.65 9.29
CA THR A 82 -22.21 -2.09 8.01
C THR A 82 -21.14 -2.43 6.96
N SER A 83 -20.54 -3.61 7.05
CA SER A 83 -19.67 -4.15 6.01
C SER A 83 -19.75 -5.67 6.03
N ALA A 84 -20.78 -6.22 5.38
CA ALA A 84 -20.52 -7.40 4.57
C ALA A 84 -19.26 -7.08 3.77
N ALA A 85 -18.17 -7.82 3.99
CA ALA A 85 -16.86 -7.46 3.47
C ALA A 85 -16.81 -7.67 1.95
N THR A 86 -17.44 -6.76 1.21
CA THR A 86 -17.14 -6.45 -0.19
C THR A 86 -16.02 -5.40 -0.25
N GLY A 87 -15.18 -5.34 0.78
CA GLY A 87 -14.13 -4.35 0.94
C GLY A 87 -12.77 -4.93 0.56
N VAL A 88 -12.20 -4.44 -0.54
CA VAL A 88 -10.81 -4.69 -0.93
C VAL A 88 -9.91 -4.09 0.15
N LYS A 89 -9.36 -4.93 1.02
CA LYS A 89 -8.37 -4.50 2.01
C LYS A 89 -6.99 -4.85 1.49
N ALA A 90 -6.23 -3.83 1.08
CA ALA A 90 -4.82 -3.99 0.76
C ALA A 90 -4.08 -4.45 2.03
N LEU A 91 -3.40 -5.57 1.94
CA LEU A 91 -2.54 -6.07 3.01
C LEU A 91 -1.12 -5.58 2.73
N PRO A 92 -0.44 -4.88 3.65
CA PRO A 92 1.01 -4.78 3.59
C PRO A 92 1.59 -6.19 3.69
N SER A 93 2.52 -6.48 2.78
CA SER A 93 3.26 -7.72 2.55
C SER A 93 3.05 -8.83 3.59
N VAL A 94 2.46 -9.93 3.10
CA VAL A 94 2.61 -11.27 3.67
C VAL A 94 4.05 -11.43 4.11
N ARG A 95 4.23 -11.69 5.41
CA ARG A 95 5.51 -11.97 6.06
C ARG A 95 6.39 -12.81 5.14
N GLN A 96 7.52 -12.21 4.77
CA GLN A 96 8.73 -12.80 4.25
C GLN A 96 8.83 -14.33 4.49
N GLN A 97 8.60 -15.12 3.45
CA GLN A 97 9.20 -16.45 3.37
C GLN A 97 10.63 -16.26 2.88
N MET A 98 11.53 -15.96 3.82
CA MET A 98 12.89 -16.46 3.71
C MET A 98 12.82 -17.96 4.02
N GLU A 99 12.67 -18.80 3.01
CA GLU A 99 13.23 -20.14 3.07
C GLU A 99 14.63 -20.04 2.46
N VAL A 100 15.63 -19.97 3.34
CA VAL A 100 16.99 -20.33 3.01
C VAL A 100 17.00 -21.85 2.88
N ALA A 101 17.26 -22.34 1.67
CA ALA A 101 17.68 -23.71 1.38
C ALA A 101 18.98 -23.65 0.60
#